data_AF-A0A3S3RBZ4-F1
#
_entry.id   AF-A0A3S3RBZ4-F1
#
_cell.length_a   1.000
_cell.length_b   1.000
_cell.length_c   1.000
_cell.angle_alpha   90.00
_cell.angle_beta   90.00
_cell.angle_gamma   90.00
#
_symmetry.space_group_name_H-M   'P 1'
#
loop_
_entity.id
_entity.type
_entity.pdbx_description
1 polymer ?
#
loop_
_entity_poly.entity_id
_entity_poly.type
_entity_poly.pdbx_seq_one_letter_code
_entity_poly.pdbx_strand_id
1 'polypeptide(L)'
;CYGVLGCFNKNEFFDLIYRPISLKPQSPDNIDVTYSLYTAENKFKPDILRANMTREDIANTHFDPKKPSKFIIHGYGGSFDDMEWMGDIKDLFMKLVPEEFNIFGVDWSKGAGTIVYMQAVANTRVVGALTAHFINKLIQFTNADLKDLHIIGHSLGAHVAGIVGKSVKPTKIRRITGLDPAGPDFYKDNPKSRLDPTDATYVEVLHTDGGNLIIEGLGLEDAVGHDDYYPNGGAQQPGCGLTIGVYNVLSSGVGTGIQIII
;
A
#
# COMPACT_ATOMS: atom_id res chain seq x y z
N CYS A 1 7.90 -12.04 -17.10
CA CYS A 1 8.99 -11.26 -16.47
C CYS A 1 8.88 -9.83 -16.98
N TYR A 2 9.19 -8.84 -16.16
CA TYR A 2 9.03 -7.42 -16.47
C TYR A 2 10.35 -6.68 -16.27
N GLY A 3 11.32 -6.90 -17.17
CA GLY A 3 12.63 -6.25 -17.15
C GLY A 3 13.32 -6.34 -15.77
N VAL A 4 13.67 -5.18 -15.23
CA VAL A 4 14.36 -5.02 -13.94
C VAL A 4 13.56 -5.52 -12.72
N LEU A 5 12.24 -5.73 -12.87
CA LEU A 5 11.39 -6.24 -11.80
C LEU A 5 11.44 -7.76 -11.65
N GLY A 6 12.11 -8.46 -12.57
CA GLY A 6 12.22 -9.91 -12.56
C GLY A 6 10.95 -10.63 -13.02
N CYS A 7 10.72 -11.82 -12.48
CA CYS A 7 9.66 -12.74 -12.93
C CYS A 7 8.67 -13.02 -11.82
N PHE A 8 7.39 -13.03 -12.16
CA PHE A 8 6.29 -13.33 -11.24
C PHE A 8 5.67 -14.66 -11.68
N ASN A 9 5.83 -15.71 -10.86
CA ASN A 9 5.24 -17.01 -11.14
C ASN A 9 3.78 -17.03 -10.65
N LYS A 10 2.87 -17.51 -11.51
CA LYS A 10 1.43 -17.63 -11.21
C LYS A 10 1.20 -18.45 -9.94
N ASN A 11 1.92 -19.56 -9.76
CA ASN A 11 1.60 -20.52 -8.70
C ASN A 11 2.50 -20.35 -7.45
N GLU A 12 3.25 -19.26 -7.35
CA GLU A 12 4.22 -19.05 -6.26
C GLU A 12 3.58 -19.03 -4.88
N PHE A 13 2.35 -18.52 -4.78
CA PHE A 13 1.57 -18.40 -3.55
C PHE A 13 0.22 -19.11 -3.66
N PHE A 14 0.11 -20.11 -4.53
CA PHE A 14 -1.11 -20.90 -4.60
C PHE A 14 -1.30 -21.70 -3.31
N ASP A 15 -2.49 -21.62 -2.74
CA ASP A 15 -2.91 -22.45 -1.61
C ASP A 15 -4.31 -23.00 -1.89
N LEU A 16 -4.54 -24.28 -1.59
CA LEU A 16 -5.81 -24.93 -1.92
C LEU A 16 -7.01 -24.34 -1.17
N ILE A 17 -6.79 -23.80 0.03
CA ILE A 17 -7.83 -23.36 0.95
C ILE A 17 -7.90 -21.83 0.96
N TYR A 18 -6.77 -21.18 1.16
CA TYR A 18 -6.72 -19.74 1.45
C TYR A 18 -6.47 -18.87 0.22
N ARG A 19 -5.95 -19.46 -0.87
CA ARG A 19 -5.70 -18.76 -2.15
C ARG A 19 -5.88 -19.68 -3.36
N PRO A 20 -7.10 -20.21 -3.58
CA PRO A 20 -7.36 -21.22 -4.61
C PRO A 20 -7.29 -20.66 -6.04
N ILE A 21 -7.43 -19.34 -6.20
CA ILE A 21 -7.37 -18.68 -7.50
C ILE A 21 -6.16 -17.75 -7.53
N SER A 22 -5.04 -18.27 -8.02
CA SER A 22 -3.86 -17.44 -8.27
C SER A 22 -3.79 -16.98 -9.72
N LEU A 23 -3.69 -15.67 -9.95
CA LEU A 23 -3.58 -15.05 -11.27
C LEU A 23 -2.15 -14.53 -11.52
N LYS A 24 -1.80 -14.34 -12.80
CA LYS A 24 -0.59 -13.60 -13.14
C LYS A 24 -0.87 -12.11 -12.93
N PRO A 25 0.06 -11.34 -12.35
CA PRO A 25 -0.09 -9.90 -12.33
C PRO A 25 -0.14 -9.34 -13.75
N GLN A 26 -0.80 -8.20 -13.92
CA GLN A 26 -0.74 -7.42 -15.14
C GLN A 26 0.65 -6.79 -15.32
N SER A 27 0.95 -6.32 -16.55
CA SER A 27 2.19 -5.62 -16.84
C SER A 27 2.27 -4.27 -16.11
N PRO A 28 3.48 -3.75 -15.85
CA PRO A 28 3.68 -2.40 -15.34
C PRO A 28 2.91 -1.33 -16.12
N ASP A 29 2.92 -1.40 -17.46
CA ASP A 29 2.24 -0.42 -18.32
C ASP A 29 0.71 -0.45 -18.16
N ASN A 30 0.13 -1.62 -17.84
CA ASN A 30 -1.31 -1.75 -17.62
C ASN A 30 -1.72 -1.28 -16.22
N ILE A 31 -0.86 -1.49 -15.23
CA ILE A 31 -1.08 -1.03 -13.85
C ILE A 31 -0.84 0.49 -13.73
N ASP A 32 0.11 1.03 -14.51
CA ASP A 32 0.47 2.45 -14.64
C ASP A 32 0.62 3.16 -13.29
N VAL A 33 1.50 2.62 -12.42
CA VAL A 33 1.74 3.21 -11.10
C VAL A 33 2.37 4.59 -11.24
N THR A 34 1.80 5.59 -10.57
CA THR A 34 2.34 6.94 -10.46
C THR A 34 2.68 7.30 -9.01
N TYR A 35 3.63 8.24 -8.86
CA TYR A 35 4.12 8.71 -7.57
C TYR A 35 3.94 10.23 -7.49
N SER A 36 2.92 10.67 -6.75
CA SER A 36 2.60 12.09 -6.56
C SER A 36 3.37 12.63 -5.36
N LEU A 37 4.40 13.44 -5.62
CA LEU A 37 5.21 14.06 -4.58
C LEU A 37 4.61 15.40 -4.12
N TYR A 38 4.36 15.49 -2.82
CA TYR A 38 3.97 16.69 -2.11
C TYR A 38 5.02 17.07 -1.08
N THR A 39 5.29 18.37 -1.01
CA THR A 39 6.20 19.02 -0.06
C THR A 39 5.56 20.30 0.48
N ALA A 40 6.26 20.99 1.37
CA ALA A 40 5.87 22.31 1.83
C ALA A 40 5.63 23.32 0.69
N GLU A 41 6.35 23.16 -0.41
CA GLU A 41 6.40 24.12 -1.52
C GLU A 41 5.30 23.88 -2.56
N ASN A 42 4.79 22.65 -2.68
CA ASN A 42 3.83 22.24 -3.71
C ASN A 42 2.61 21.47 -3.14
N LYS A 43 2.06 21.95 -2.00
CA LYS A 43 1.00 21.28 -1.23
C LYS A 43 -0.28 20.91 -2.02
N PHE A 44 -0.61 21.70 -3.05
CA PHE A 44 -1.86 21.58 -3.82
C PHE A 44 -1.68 20.95 -5.20
N LYS A 45 -0.46 20.93 -5.73
CA LYS A 45 -0.16 20.39 -7.06
C LYS A 45 1.12 19.57 -6.97
N PRO A 46 1.01 18.23 -7.01
CA PRO A 46 2.18 17.37 -6.83
C PRO A 46 3.10 17.42 -8.05
N ASP A 47 4.36 17.08 -7.82
CA ASP A 47 5.23 16.63 -8.90
C ASP A 47 4.93 15.15 -9.15
N ILE A 48 4.58 14.80 -10.40
CA ILE A 48 4.19 13.44 -10.75
C ILE A 48 5.40 12.72 -11.35
N LEU A 49 5.81 11.62 -10.72
CA LEU A 49 6.91 10.78 -11.16
C LEU A 49 6.42 9.37 -11.52
N ARG A 50 7.26 8.64 -12.25
CA ARG A 50 7.07 7.22 -12.60
C ARG A 50 8.31 6.42 -12.26
N ALA A 51 8.17 5.09 -12.19
CA ALA A 51 9.28 4.19 -11.85
C ALA A 51 10.48 4.28 -12.81
N ASN A 52 10.26 4.71 -14.05
CA ASN A 52 11.31 4.92 -15.05
C ASN A 52 12.00 6.30 -14.96
N MET A 53 11.69 7.14 -13.95
CA MET A 53 12.27 8.49 -13.77
C MET A 53 13.80 8.50 -13.90
N THR A 54 14.34 9.54 -14.49
CA THR A 54 15.78 9.81 -14.61
C THR A 54 16.28 10.64 -13.42
N ARG A 55 17.60 10.85 -13.36
CA ARG A 55 18.20 11.76 -12.37
C ARG A 55 17.74 13.21 -12.58
N GLU A 56 17.49 13.61 -13.83
CA GLU A 56 17.00 14.94 -14.17
C GLU A 56 15.54 15.12 -13.75
N ASP A 57 14.70 14.11 -13.96
CA ASP A 57 13.29 14.16 -13.56
C ASP A 57 13.13 14.46 -12.07
N ILE A 58 13.84 13.73 -11.19
CA ILE A 58 13.78 13.97 -9.74
C ILE A 58 14.42 15.31 -9.34
N ALA A 59 15.48 15.74 -10.02
CA ALA A 59 16.15 17.02 -9.74
C ALA A 59 15.26 18.24 -10.09
N ASN A 60 14.30 18.06 -11.00
CA ASN A 60 13.33 19.08 -11.39
C ASN A 60 12.03 19.04 -10.55
N THR A 61 12.04 18.32 -9.43
CA THR A 61 10.92 18.29 -8.45
C THR A 61 11.25 19.07 -7.18
N HIS A 62 10.29 19.20 -6.29
CA HIS A 62 10.46 19.79 -4.96
C HIS A 62 11.07 18.81 -3.94
N PHE A 63 11.55 17.64 -4.35
CA PHE A 63 12.08 16.63 -3.44
C PHE A 63 13.32 17.13 -2.69
N ASP A 64 13.31 17.01 -1.35
CA ASP A 64 14.46 17.33 -0.51
C ASP A 64 15.06 16.04 0.11
N PRO A 65 16.26 15.60 -0.33
CA PRO A 65 16.88 14.38 0.20
C PRO A 65 17.26 14.44 1.68
N LYS A 66 17.26 15.62 2.30
CA LYS A 66 17.54 15.79 3.72
C LYS A 66 16.32 15.56 4.61
N LYS A 67 15.13 15.44 4.01
CA LYS A 67 13.86 15.28 4.73
C LYS A 67 13.37 13.83 4.68
N PRO A 68 12.83 13.30 5.79
CA PRO A 68 12.18 11.99 5.79
C PRO A 68 11.10 11.86 4.72
N SER A 69 10.94 10.66 4.20
CA SER A 69 9.98 10.36 3.13
C SER A 69 8.85 9.46 3.64
N LYS A 70 7.61 9.82 3.31
CA LYS A 70 6.40 9.05 3.61
C LYS A 70 5.73 8.60 2.33
N PHE A 71 5.42 7.32 2.22
CA PHE A 71 4.66 6.78 1.08
C PHE A 71 3.30 6.33 1.57
N ILE A 72 2.22 6.83 0.96
CA ILE A 72 0.86 6.47 1.28
C ILE A 72 0.31 5.64 0.11
N ILE A 73 -0.18 4.44 0.39
CA ILE A 73 -0.59 3.45 -0.62
C ILE A 73 -2.03 3.02 -0.38
N HIS A 74 -2.90 3.22 -1.37
CA HIS A 74 -4.30 2.79 -1.30
C HIS A 74 -4.48 1.29 -1.56
N GLY A 75 -5.70 0.81 -1.31
CA GLY A 75 -6.12 -0.57 -1.48
C GLY A 75 -6.97 -0.81 -2.74
N TYR A 76 -7.77 -1.89 -2.70
CA TYR A 76 -8.65 -2.32 -3.79
C TYR A 76 -9.71 -1.27 -4.13
N GLY A 77 -10.01 -1.09 -5.43
CA GLY A 77 -11.03 -0.15 -5.89
C GLY A 77 -10.75 1.33 -5.61
N GLY A 78 -9.58 1.65 -5.06
CA GLY A 78 -9.17 3.02 -4.75
C GLY A 78 -8.36 3.71 -5.82
N SER A 79 -8.23 5.03 -5.65
CA SER A 79 -7.28 5.89 -6.35
C SER A 79 -6.80 6.97 -5.37
N PHE A 80 -5.68 7.63 -5.66
CA PHE A 80 -5.19 8.72 -4.79
C PHE A 80 -6.13 9.94 -4.79
N ASP A 81 -6.73 10.27 -5.93
CA ASP A 81 -7.57 11.45 -6.08
C ASP A 81 -9.02 11.23 -5.60
N ASP A 82 -9.54 9.99 -5.65
CA ASP A 82 -10.91 9.67 -5.21
C ASP A 82 -10.98 9.28 -3.72
N MET A 83 -9.83 9.01 -3.08
CA MET A 83 -9.75 8.64 -1.67
C MET A 83 -9.36 9.84 -0.81
N GLU A 84 -10.37 10.62 -0.38
CA GLU A 84 -10.21 11.79 0.49
C GLU A 84 -9.25 11.55 1.66
N TRP A 85 -9.28 10.37 2.28
CA TRP A 85 -8.40 10.01 3.40
C TRP A 85 -6.90 10.13 3.11
N MET A 86 -6.45 9.87 1.87
CA MET A 86 -5.03 10.01 1.51
C MET A 86 -4.63 11.49 1.50
N GLY A 87 -5.53 12.33 0.97
CA GLY A 87 -5.43 13.78 1.04
C GLY A 87 -5.43 14.28 2.48
N ASP A 88 -6.30 13.75 3.33
CA ASP A 88 -6.39 14.11 4.75
C ASP A 88 -5.13 13.73 5.53
N ILE A 89 -4.57 12.54 5.33
CA ILE A 89 -3.30 12.15 5.97
C ILE A 89 -2.16 13.07 5.50
N LYS A 90 -2.08 13.35 4.20
CA LYS A 90 -1.11 14.31 3.65
C LYS A 90 -1.29 15.68 4.31
N ASP A 91 -2.51 16.21 4.34
CA ASP A 91 -2.82 17.53 4.89
C ASP A 91 -2.58 17.59 6.39
N LEU A 92 -2.84 16.51 7.12
CA LEU A 92 -2.52 16.39 8.54
C LEU A 92 -1.02 16.50 8.78
N PHE A 93 -0.19 15.74 8.03
CA PHE A 93 1.26 15.90 8.11
C PHE A 93 1.70 17.32 7.74
N MET A 94 1.15 17.89 6.68
CA MET A 94 1.46 19.25 6.23
C MET A 94 0.97 20.34 7.19
N LYS A 95 -0.01 20.05 8.05
CA LYS A 95 -0.53 20.98 9.06
C LYS A 95 0.23 20.89 10.37
N LEU A 96 0.53 19.68 10.83
CA LEU A 96 1.20 19.45 12.10
C LEU A 96 2.70 19.74 12.02
N VAL A 97 3.35 19.42 10.90
CA VAL A 97 4.80 19.58 10.69
C VAL A 97 5.11 19.97 9.23
N PRO A 98 4.71 21.20 8.82
CA PRO A 98 4.65 21.66 7.42
C PRO A 98 5.93 21.58 6.59
N GLU A 99 7.09 21.37 7.19
CA GLU A 99 8.40 21.40 6.50
C GLU A 99 9.24 20.14 6.72
N GLU A 100 8.69 19.10 7.37
CA GLU A 100 9.50 17.96 7.79
C GLU A 100 9.53 16.81 6.79
N PHE A 101 8.60 16.73 5.83
CA PHE A 101 8.42 15.51 5.03
C PHE A 101 8.32 15.73 3.52
N ASN A 102 8.89 14.77 2.79
CA ASN A 102 8.47 14.45 1.43
C ASN A 102 7.31 13.44 1.53
N ILE A 103 6.14 13.74 0.98
CA ILE A 103 4.98 12.84 1.00
C ILE A 103 4.71 12.36 -0.42
N PHE A 104 4.77 11.05 -0.63
CA PHE A 104 4.45 10.39 -1.89
C PHE A 104 3.10 9.69 -1.79
N GLY A 105 2.16 10.11 -2.62
CA GLY A 105 0.98 9.33 -2.96
C GLY A 105 1.34 8.26 -3.99
N VAL A 106 1.07 6.99 -3.69
CA VAL A 106 1.25 5.88 -4.64
C VAL A 106 -0.10 5.55 -5.24
N ASP A 107 -0.33 5.99 -6.47
CA ASP A 107 -1.54 5.68 -7.22
C ASP A 107 -1.30 4.49 -8.16
N TRP A 108 -2.07 3.42 -7.93
CA TRP A 108 -2.12 2.23 -8.76
C TRP A 108 -3.57 1.86 -9.11
N SER A 109 -4.44 2.87 -9.17
CA SER A 109 -5.89 2.77 -9.41
C SER A 109 -6.26 1.91 -10.62
N LYS A 110 -5.53 1.97 -11.74
CA LYS A 110 -5.80 1.11 -12.90
C LYS A 110 -5.61 -0.38 -12.58
N GLY A 111 -4.65 -0.72 -11.73
CA GLY A 111 -4.42 -2.09 -11.27
C GLY A 111 -5.30 -2.50 -10.09
N ALA A 112 -5.77 -1.54 -9.28
CA ALA A 112 -6.63 -1.77 -8.11
C ALA A 112 -8.12 -1.82 -8.47
N GLY A 113 -8.56 -1.07 -9.47
CA GLY A 113 -9.95 -0.90 -9.91
C GLY A 113 -10.42 -1.99 -10.89
N THR A 114 -9.79 -3.16 -10.88
CA THR A 114 -10.26 -4.31 -11.65
C THR A 114 -11.52 -4.91 -11.03
N ILE A 115 -12.43 -5.43 -11.85
CA ILE A 115 -13.65 -6.12 -11.37
C ILE A 115 -13.29 -7.41 -10.59
N VAL A 116 -12.15 -8.01 -10.91
CA VAL A 116 -11.72 -9.29 -10.33
C VAL A 116 -10.73 -9.02 -9.19
N TYR A 117 -11.19 -9.16 -7.94
CA TYR A 117 -10.35 -8.97 -6.75
C TYR A 117 -9.03 -9.75 -6.80
N MET A 118 -9.06 -11.02 -7.21
CA MET A 118 -7.86 -11.86 -7.32
C MET A 118 -6.82 -11.30 -8.31
N GLN A 119 -7.25 -10.49 -9.28
CA GLN A 119 -6.34 -9.80 -10.19
C GLN A 119 -5.67 -8.62 -9.50
N ALA A 120 -6.38 -7.85 -8.67
CA ALA A 120 -5.78 -6.79 -7.87
C ALA A 120 -4.79 -7.36 -6.83
N VAL A 121 -5.16 -8.47 -6.18
CA VAL A 121 -4.26 -9.25 -5.29
C VAL A 121 -2.99 -9.63 -6.04
N ALA A 122 -3.10 -10.19 -7.26
CA ALA A 122 -1.93 -10.53 -8.06
C ALA A 122 -1.09 -9.28 -8.39
N ASN A 123 -1.74 -8.17 -8.75
CA ASN A 123 -1.09 -6.91 -9.11
C ASN A 123 -0.28 -6.30 -7.96
N THR A 124 -0.64 -6.51 -6.69
CA THR A 124 0.14 -6.03 -5.52
C THR A 124 1.62 -6.39 -5.62
N ARG A 125 1.95 -7.55 -6.20
CA ARG A 125 3.32 -8.02 -6.41
C ARG A 125 4.11 -7.13 -7.35
N VAL A 126 3.49 -6.69 -8.45
CA VAL A 126 4.13 -5.80 -9.42
C VAL A 126 4.17 -4.37 -8.89
N VAL A 127 3.11 -3.90 -8.22
CA VAL A 127 3.08 -2.58 -7.57
C VAL A 127 4.20 -2.47 -6.54
N GLY A 128 4.31 -3.43 -5.62
CA GLY A 128 5.35 -3.43 -4.60
C GLY A 128 6.77 -3.49 -5.19
N ALA A 129 6.98 -4.31 -6.23
CA ALA A 129 8.27 -4.36 -6.92
C ALA A 129 8.60 -3.04 -7.66
N LEU A 130 7.61 -2.42 -8.31
CA LEU A 130 7.76 -1.13 -8.97
C LEU A 130 8.08 -0.01 -7.98
N THR A 131 7.38 0.03 -6.85
CA THR A 131 7.58 1.03 -5.80
C THR A 131 8.93 0.86 -5.12
N ALA A 132 9.36 -0.37 -4.86
CA ALA A 132 10.72 -0.63 -4.38
C ALA A 132 11.79 -0.19 -5.40
N HIS A 133 11.57 -0.45 -6.69
CA HIS A 133 12.46 0.02 -7.75
C HIS A 133 12.54 1.54 -7.80
N PHE A 134 11.40 2.23 -7.71
CA PHE A 134 11.33 3.69 -7.64
C PHE A 134 12.12 4.23 -6.44
N ILE A 135 11.90 3.69 -5.24
CA ILE A 135 12.62 4.09 -4.01
C ILE A 135 14.13 3.87 -4.16
N ASN A 136 14.56 2.72 -4.67
CA ASN A 136 15.99 2.44 -4.90
C ASN A 136 16.63 3.48 -5.85
N LYS A 137 15.94 3.89 -6.92
CA LYS A 137 16.41 4.95 -7.82
C LYS A 137 16.43 6.32 -7.15
N LEU A 138 15.39 6.65 -6.37
CA LEU A 138 15.33 7.89 -5.60
C LEU A 138 16.59 8.04 -4.73
N ILE A 139 16.94 7.01 -3.98
CA ILE A 139 18.14 6.97 -3.13
C ILE A 139 19.41 7.06 -3.96
N GLN A 140 19.53 6.26 -5.02
CA GLN A 140 20.70 6.27 -5.90
C GLN A 140 20.95 7.65 -6.53
N PHE A 141 19.91 8.40 -6.84
CA PHE A 141 20.01 9.68 -7.52
C PHE A 141 20.23 10.85 -6.56
N THR A 142 19.68 10.78 -5.35
CA THR A 142 19.60 11.92 -4.43
C THR A 142 20.40 11.74 -3.13
N ASN A 143 20.86 10.51 -2.83
CA ASN A 143 21.47 10.11 -1.56
C ASN A 143 20.55 10.29 -0.32
N ALA A 144 19.23 10.25 -0.50
CA ALA A 144 18.28 10.24 0.62
C ALA A 144 18.48 9.00 1.53
N ASP A 145 18.30 9.15 2.85
CA ASP A 145 18.48 8.05 3.81
C ASP A 145 17.22 7.17 3.91
N LEU A 146 17.42 5.86 3.74
CA LEU A 146 16.40 4.83 3.94
C LEU A 146 15.89 4.71 5.38
N LYS A 147 16.71 5.13 6.35
CA LYS A 147 16.36 5.09 7.78
C LYS A 147 15.25 6.08 8.15
N ASP A 148 14.90 6.97 7.23
CA ASP A 148 13.86 7.97 7.39
C ASP A 148 12.62 7.67 6.51
N LEU A 149 12.54 6.45 5.97
CA LEU A 149 11.43 6.01 5.12
C LEU A 149 10.30 5.35 5.94
N HIS A 150 9.09 5.89 5.81
CA HIS A 150 7.86 5.36 6.38
C HIS A 150 6.84 5.06 5.29
N ILE A 151 6.35 3.82 5.22
CA ILE A 151 5.30 3.43 4.29
C ILE A 151 4.00 3.18 5.05
N ILE A 152 2.91 3.78 4.60
CA ILE A 152 1.57 3.66 5.16
C ILE A 152 0.73 3.02 4.06
N GLY A 153 0.19 1.82 4.31
CA GLY A 153 -0.59 1.09 3.33
C GLY A 153 -1.94 0.69 3.91
N HIS A 154 -3.01 0.94 3.17
CA HIS A 154 -4.37 0.54 3.56
C HIS A 154 -4.88 -0.66 2.75
N SER A 155 -5.54 -1.64 3.39
CA SER A 155 -6.14 -2.81 2.71
C SER A 155 -5.07 -3.54 1.85
N LEU A 156 -5.28 -3.74 0.54
CA LEU A 156 -4.26 -4.31 -0.36
C LEU A 156 -2.94 -3.50 -0.37
N GLY A 157 -3.01 -2.20 -0.11
CA GLY A 157 -1.85 -1.32 0.00
C GLY A 157 -0.93 -1.66 1.17
N ALA A 158 -1.46 -2.27 2.24
CA ALA A 158 -0.63 -2.75 3.36
C ALA A 158 0.30 -3.89 2.92
N HIS A 159 -0.20 -4.80 2.07
CA HIS A 159 0.62 -5.88 1.51
C HIS A 159 1.59 -5.36 0.45
N VAL A 160 1.19 -4.36 -0.35
CA VAL A 160 2.12 -3.63 -1.22
C VAL A 160 3.26 -3.05 -0.38
N ALA A 161 2.97 -2.39 0.75
CA ALA A 161 3.98 -1.84 1.64
C ALA A 161 4.94 -2.92 2.18
N GLY A 162 4.42 -4.09 2.57
CA GLY A 162 5.24 -5.23 2.95
C GLY A 162 6.17 -5.72 1.83
N ILE A 163 5.65 -5.85 0.61
CA ILE A 163 6.45 -6.23 -0.57
C ILE A 163 7.54 -5.18 -0.87
N VAL A 164 7.23 -3.90 -0.70
CA VAL A 164 8.23 -2.83 -0.81
C VAL A 164 9.34 -3.01 0.22
N GLY A 165 9.00 -3.19 1.50
CA GLY A 165 9.95 -3.38 2.58
C GLY A 165 10.92 -4.54 2.34
N LYS A 166 10.43 -5.66 1.81
CA LYS A 166 11.24 -6.84 1.43
C LYS A 166 12.21 -6.55 0.27
N SER A 167 11.79 -5.70 -0.66
CA SER A 167 12.42 -5.50 -1.97
C SER A 167 13.40 -4.33 -2.01
N VAL A 168 13.23 -3.33 -1.14
CA VAL A 168 14.16 -2.21 -1.00
C VAL A 168 15.50 -2.70 -0.43
N LYS A 169 16.61 -2.17 -0.98
CA LYS A 169 17.99 -2.54 -0.66
C LYS A 169 18.86 -1.27 -0.64
N PRO A 170 20.04 -1.27 0.03
CA PRO A 170 20.65 -2.38 0.76
C PRO A 170 20.17 -2.54 2.20
N THR A 171 19.58 -1.50 2.80
CA THR A 171 19.15 -1.52 4.20
C THR A 171 17.64 -1.71 4.32
N LYS A 172 17.23 -2.22 5.49
CA LYS A 172 15.82 -2.35 5.85
C LYS A 172 15.19 -0.96 6.00
N ILE A 173 13.96 -0.78 5.53
CA ILE A 173 13.22 0.47 5.72
C ILE A 173 12.86 0.65 7.20
N ARG A 174 12.58 1.89 7.62
CA ARG A 174 12.38 2.21 9.03
C ARG A 174 11.03 1.73 9.55
N ARG A 175 9.94 2.12 8.90
CA ARG A 175 8.58 1.88 9.41
C ARG A 175 7.62 1.48 8.31
N ILE A 176 6.78 0.49 8.61
CA ILE A 176 5.51 0.29 7.91
C ILE A 176 4.37 0.47 8.90
N THR A 177 3.31 1.16 8.47
CA THR A 177 2.00 1.17 9.14
C THR A 177 1.01 0.49 8.22
N GLY A 178 0.48 -0.65 8.64
CA GLY A 178 -0.63 -1.33 7.98
C GLY A 178 -1.95 -0.82 8.53
N LEU A 179 -2.76 -0.19 7.70
CA LEU A 179 -4.12 0.22 8.05
C LEU A 179 -5.07 -0.85 7.51
N ASP A 180 -5.60 -1.67 8.41
CA ASP A 180 -6.52 -2.76 8.15
C ASP A 180 -6.12 -3.64 6.94
N PRO A 181 -4.97 -4.36 7.03
CA PRO A 181 -4.47 -5.15 5.91
C PRO A 181 -5.51 -6.15 5.42
N ALA A 182 -5.70 -6.26 4.10
CA ALA A 182 -6.79 -7.07 3.54
C ALA A 182 -6.67 -8.56 3.88
N GLY A 183 -7.76 -9.16 4.32
CA GLY A 183 -7.84 -10.58 4.66
C GLY A 183 -7.89 -11.52 3.44
N PRO A 184 -8.88 -11.37 2.53
CA PRO A 184 -9.08 -12.32 1.42
C PRO A 184 -7.82 -12.54 0.59
N ASP A 185 -7.50 -13.80 0.28
CA ASP A 185 -6.27 -14.26 -0.38
C ASP A 185 -4.94 -14.02 0.40
N PHE A 186 -4.99 -13.47 1.61
CA PHE A 186 -3.82 -13.30 2.48
C PHE A 186 -3.96 -13.98 3.86
N TYR A 187 -5.16 -14.49 4.19
CA TYR A 187 -5.39 -15.31 5.39
C TYR A 187 -4.37 -16.44 5.49
N LYS A 188 -3.58 -16.47 6.56
CA LYS A 188 -2.54 -17.50 6.78
C LYS A 188 -1.59 -17.70 5.58
N ASP A 189 -1.50 -16.72 4.68
CA ASP A 189 -0.63 -16.81 3.50
C ASP A 189 0.84 -16.66 3.91
N ASN A 190 1.73 -17.03 3.00
CA ASN A 190 3.17 -16.98 3.20
C ASN A 190 3.61 -15.54 3.57
N PRO A 191 4.45 -15.34 4.61
CA PRO A 191 5.01 -14.03 4.93
C PRO A 191 5.66 -13.30 3.74
N LYS A 192 6.13 -14.03 2.72
CA LYS A 192 6.68 -13.47 1.48
C LYS A 192 5.64 -12.74 0.60
N SER A 193 4.36 -13.09 0.68
CA SER A 193 3.30 -12.51 -0.16
C SER A 193 2.52 -11.39 0.52
N ARG A 194 2.47 -11.37 1.86
CA ARG A 194 1.70 -10.41 2.68
C ARG A 194 2.58 -9.49 3.52
N LEU A 195 1.96 -8.61 4.29
CA LEU A 195 2.64 -7.81 5.32
C LEU A 195 3.11 -8.74 6.44
N ASP A 196 4.33 -8.50 6.93
CA ASP A 196 4.97 -9.27 7.99
C ASP A 196 5.92 -8.38 8.83
N PRO A 197 6.15 -8.68 10.13
CA PRO A 197 7.04 -7.86 10.97
C PRO A 197 8.47 -7.80 10.42
N THR A 198 8.90 -8.79 9.65
CA THR A 198 10.23 -8.80 9.04
C THR A 198 10.40 -7.81 7.89
N ASP A 199 9.36 -7.09 7.46
CA ASP A 199 9.40 -6.20 6.30
C ASP A 199 10.04 -4.83 6.55
N ALA A 200 10.01 -4.35 7.80
CA ALA A 200 10.61 -3.08 8.21
C ALA A 200 11.28 -3.20 9.58
N THR A 201 12.08 -2.21 9.96
CA THR A 201 12.67 -2.16 11.30
C THR A 201 11.59 -2.15 12.39
N TYR A 202 10.48 -1.50 12.09
CA TYR A 202 9.27 -1.52 12.90
C TYR A 202 8.04 -1.58 11.99
N VAL A 203 7.07 -2.40 12.37
CA VAL A 203 5.81 -2.59 11.65
C VAL A 203 4.74 -2.48 12.70
N GLU A 204 3.78 -1.60 12.48
CA GLU A 204 2.58 -1.55 13.31
C GLU A 204 1.35 -1.74 12.44
N VAL A 205 0.30 -2.29 13.02
CA VAL A 205 -0.92 -2.61 12.29
C VAL A 205 -2.13 -2.16 13.10
N LEU A 206 -3.07 -1.51 12.43
CA LEU A 206 -4.39 -1.21 12.99
C LEU A 206 -5.39 -2.14 12.34
N HIS A 207 -6.09 -2.94 13.15
CA HIS A 207 -7.15 -3.84 12.70
C HIS A 207 -8.49 -3.22 13.04
N THR A 208 -9.32 -3.00 12.02
CA THR A 208 -10.61 -2.31 12.19
C THR A 208 -11.80 -3.10 11.68
N ASP A 209 -11.60 -3.99 10.72
CA ASP A 209 -12.60 -4.89 10.12
C ASP A 209 -12.04 -6.31 10.02
N GLY A 210 -11.35 -6.77 11.07
CA GLY A 210 -10.68 -8.06 11.12
C GLY A 210 -11.65 -9.24 11.16
N GLY A 211 -11.35 -10.27 10.37
CA GLY A 211 -12.04 -11.56 10.40
C GLY A 211 -11.19 -12.69 9.82
N ASN A 212 -11.64 -13.93 9.98
CA ASN A 212 -11.02 -15.10 9.35
C ASN A 212 -11.67 -15.46 8.01
N LEU A 213 -12.84 -14.88 7.73
CA LEU A 213 -13.62 -15.08 6.52
C LEU A 213 -14.19 -13.74 6.04
N ILE A 214 -14.42 -13.62 4.73
CA ILE A 214 -15.00 -12.41 4.11
C ILE A 214 -16.39 -12.01 4.65
N ILE A 215 -17.09 -12.95 5.32
CA ILE A 215 -18.39 -12.71 5.95
C ILE A 215 -18.27 -12.09 7.35
N GLU A 216 -17.09 -12.19 7.97
CA GLU A 216 -16.80 -11.65 9.31
C GLU A 216 -16.18 -10.26 9.19
N GLY A 217 -15.24 -10.10 8.26
CA GLY A 217 -14.53 -8.84 8.00
C GLY A 217 -13.69 -8.91 6.73
N LEU A 218 -13.27 -7.76 6.22
CA LEU A 218 -12.41 -7.63 5.05
C LEU A 218 -10.93 -7.49 5.40
N GLY A 219 -10.60 -7.18 6.65
CA GLY A 219 -9.25 -7.11 7.20
C GLY A 219 -8.77 -8.44 7.78
N LEU A 220 -7.45 -8.58 7.94
CA LEU A 220 -6.85 -9.69 8.69
C LEU A 220 -7.19 -9.56 10.17
N GLU A 221 -7.49 -10.68 10.83
CA GLU A 221 -7.48 -10.76 12.30
C GLU A 221 -6.07 -11.12 12.83
N ASP A 222 -5.32 -11.90 12.05
CA ASP A 222 -3.96 -12.34 12.38
C ASP A 222 -3.04 -11.13 12.68
N ALA A 223 -2.26 -11.22 13.76
CA ALA A 223 -1.20 -10.26 14.05
C ALA A 223 -0.09 -10.35 13.01
N VAL A 224 0.19 -9.24 12.32
CA VAL A 224 1.19 -9.14 11.24
C VAL A 224 2.19 -7.99 11.45
N GLY A 225 2.12 -7.33 12.60
CA GLY A 225 3.04 -6.29 13.05
C GLY A 225 3.99 -6.74 14.16
N HIS A 226 4.91 -5.84 14.52
CA HIS A 226 5.58 -5.91 15.83
C HIS A 226 4.60 -5.52 16.93
N ASP A 227 3.75 -4.52 16.65
CA ASP A 227 2.65 -4.09 17.49
C ASP A 227 1.36 -4.04 16.65
N ASP A 228 0.33 -4.75 17.12
CA ASP A 228 -0.97 -4.86 16.46
C ASP A 228 -2.05 -4.27 17.39
N TYR A 229 -2.81 -3.32 16.87
CA TYR A 229 -3.80 -2.54 17.59
C TYR A 229 -5.20 -2.93 17.12
N TYR A 230 -6.07 -3.30 18.06
CA TYR A 230 -7.44 -3.76 17.82
C TYR A 230 -8.45 -2.81 18.47
N PRO A 231 -8.62 -1.57 17.97
CA PRO A 231 -9.61 -0.64 18.47
C PRO A 231 -11.01 -1.27 18.47
N ASN A 232 -11.73 -1.14 19.60
CA ASN A 232 -13.06 -1.71 19.80
C ASN A 232 -13.14 -3.23 19.54
N GLY A 233 -12.03 -3.96 19.75
CA GLY A 233 -11.94 -5.39 19.47
C GLY A 233 -11.50 -5.73 18.05
N GLY A 234 -11.33 -4.74 17.18
CA GLY A 234 -10.70 -4.86 15.86
C GLY A 234 -11.57 -5.44 14.74
N ALA A 235 -12.84 -5.72 15.00
CA ALA A 235 -13.78 -6.28 14.02
C ALA A 235 -14.93 -5.32 13.68
N GLN A 236 -15.63 -4.77 14.67
CA GLN A 236 -16.79 -3.89 14.43
C GLN A 236 -16.61 -2.54 15.13
N GLN A 237 -16.51 -1.47 14.33
CA GLN A 237 -16.30 -0.13 14.85
C GLN A 237 -17.62 0.58 15.19
N PRO A 238 -17.70 1.32 16.31
CA PRO A 238 -18.86 2.13 16.64
C PRO A 238 -19.24 3.11 15.53
N GLY A 239 -20.52 3.17 15.17
CA GLY A 239 -21.02 4.03 14.08
C GLY A 239 -20.97 3.38 12.69
N CYS A 240 -20.31 2.23 12.54
CA CYS A 240 -20.31 1.45 11.32
C CYS A 240 -21.48 0.45 11.33
N GLY A 241 -22.15 0.28 10.18
CA GLY A 241 -23.10 -0.84 10.00
C GLY A 241 -22.39 -2.19 10.09
N LEU A 242 -23.15 -3.29 10.24
CA LEU A 242 -22.56 -4.62 10.10
C LEU A 242 -21.89 -4.73 8.72
N THR A 243 -20.64 -5.19 8.69
CA THR A 243 -19.96 -5.59 7.46
C THR A 243 -20.71 -6.78 6.87
N ILE A 244 -21.76 -6.54 6.10
CA ILE A 244 -22.37 -7.59 5.27
C ILE A 244 -21.49 -7.72 4.04
N GLY A 245 -20.31 -8.32 4.22
CA GLY A 245 -19.22 -8.38 3.23
C GLY A 245 -19.63 -8.99 1.88
N VAL A 246 -20.73 -9.75 1.83
CA VAL A 246 -21.30 -10.26 0.57
C VAL A 246 -22.33 -9.31 -0.02
N TYR A 247 -23.21 -8.69 0.79
CA TYR A 247 -24.25 -7.80 0.29
C TYR A 247 -23.66 -6.48 -0.20
N ASN A 248 -22.79 -5.82 0.56
CA ASN A 248 -22.21 -4.53 0.17
C ASN A 248 -21.27 -4.65 -1.06
N VAL A 249 -20.54 -5.77 -1.16
CA VAL A 249 -19.71 -6.09 -2.34
C VAL A 249 -20.59 -6.34 -3.59
N LEU A 250 -21.74 -6.99 -3.43
CA LEU A 250 -22.66 -7.31 -4.53
C LEU A 250 -23.63 -6.16 -4.88
N SER A 251 -24.03 -5.31 -3.92
CA SER A 251 -25.05 -4.27 -4.09
C SER A 251 -24.46 -2.89 -4.41
N SER A 252 -23.26 -2.60 -3.92
CA SER A 252 -22.75 -1.22 -3.86
C SER A 252 -21.30 -1.09 -4.35
N GLY A 253 -20.66 -2.21 -4.72
CA GLY A 253 -19.26 -2.26 -5.09
C GLY A 253 -18.33 -2.05 -3.89
N VAL A 254 -17.10 -2.57 -3.96
CA VAL A 254 -16.16 -2.58 -2.83
C VAL A 254 -15.76 -1.17 -2.34
N GLY A 255 -15.97 -0.13 -3.16
CA GLY A 255 -15.59 1.25 -2.81
C GLY A 255 -16.41 1.90 -1.70
N THR A 256 -17.69 1.56 -1.52
CA THR A 256 -18.55 2.23 -0.51
C THR A 256 -18.45 1.64 0.89
N GLY A 257 -17.97 0.39 1.03
CA GLY A 257 -17.68 -0.20 2.34
C GLY A 257 -16.44 0.39 3.02
N ILE A 258 -15.50 0.92 2.23
CA ILE A 258 -14.21 1.46 2.68
C ILE A 258 -14.34 2.86 3.31
N GLN A 259 -15.33 3.66 2.90
CA GLN A 259 -15.53 5.02 3.41
C GLN A 259 -16.00 5.09 4.87
N ILE A 260 -16.46 3.97 5.43
CA ILE A 260 -17.06 3.96 6.78
C ILE A 260 -16.01 3.60 7.86
N ILE A 261 -14.80 3.19 7.47
CA ILE A 261 -13.82 2.55 8.37
C ILE A 261 -12.61 3.45 8.68
N ILE A 262 -12.46 4.59 7.99
CA ILE A 262 -11.39 5.58 8.23
C ILE A 262 -11.98 6.89 8.73
#